data_AF-A0AAD7XTC3-F1
#
_entry.id   AF-A0AAD7XTC3-F1
#
_cell.length_a   1.000
_cell.length_b   1.000
_cell.length_c   1.000
_cell.angle_alpha   90.00
_cell.angle_beta   90.00
_cell.angle_gamma   90.00
#
_symmetry.space_group_name_H-M   'P 1'
#
loop_
_entity.id
_entity.type
_entity.pdbx_description
1 polymer ?
#
loop_
_entity_poly.entity_id
_entity_poly.type
_entity_poly.pdbx_seq_one_letter_code
_entity_poly.pdbx_strand_id
1 'polypeptide(L)'
;MAPLPPTYHTFDESRGLIPIKTLEKTIGKTLSKLYLYAGRLSPAPRRGRSSVQDFGKGCLFQVCELLDSFQEYKKNRYGYTTVPVGDLMPLDQYASLDTPLLGIQLTQLQGGQVLAFSFLHRMSDGLADATFITCLSCTLHNEDPPIEMYYDWQRPPFQPSPKYDHSIDYPVMSETYKRPTMKLDHDMKCIFVIDDDKANELKRQMEQEIQDHDFNITVRDAVTAFMYRVIVKAKRIKGKCDFVYVVGKRHAHPDKRLLQHFGNYFA
;
A
#
# COMPACT_ATOMS: atom_id res chain seq x y z
N MET A 1 27.62 41.85 -10.24
CA MET A 1 27.52 40.63 -9.42
C MET A 1 27.83 39.45 -10.32
N ALA A 2 28.88 38.69 -10.03
CA ALA A 2 29.17 37.46 -10.76
C ALA A 2 28.21 36.35 -10.31
N PRO A 3 27.77 35.45 -11.21
CA PRO A 3 26.94 34.32 -10.82
C PRO A 3 27.79 33.31 -10.04
N LEU A 4 27.24 32.80 -8.92
CA LEU A 4 27.86 31.72 -8.16
C LEU A 4 27.91 30.45 -9.00
N PRO A 5 28.99 29.64 -8.90
CA PRO A 5 29.10 28.41 -9.65
C PRO A 5 28.09 27.37 -9.12
N PRO A 6 27.58 26.47 -9.98
CA PRO A 6 26.76 25.35 -9.54
C PRO A 6 27.60 24.44 -8.65
N THR A 7 27.21 24.31 -7.38
CA THR A 7 27.74 23.29 -6.47
C THR A 7 27.23 21.93 -6.91
N TYR A 8 28.01 21.23 -7.71
CA TYR A 8 27.83 19.80 -7.92
C TYR A 8 28.31 19.08 -6.67
N HIS A 9 27.37 18.73 -5.78
CA HIS A 9 27.66 17.80 -4.70
C HIS A 9 27.96 16.43 -5.32
N THR A 10 29.24 16.04 -5.29
CA THR A 10 29.66 14.67 -5.59
C THR A 10 29.05 13.75 -4.54
N PHE A 11 28.09 12.93 -4.96
CA PHE A 11 27.42 11.95 -4.10
C PHE A 11 28.43 10.94 -3.57
N ASP A 12 28.53 10.84 -2.24
CA ASP A 12 29.38 9.88 -1.55
C ASP A 12 28.65 8.53 -1.44
N GLU A 13 29.00 7.59 -2.32
CA GLU A 13 28.44 6.23 -2.38
C GLU A 13 28.91 5.33 -1.20
N SER A 14 29.79 5.80 -0.31
CA SER A 14 30.47 4.94 0.69
C SER A 14 29.68 4.65 1.97
N ARG A 15 28.45 5.16 2.14
CA ARG A 15 27.71 5.15 3.42
C ARG A 15 26.64 4.06 3.58
N GLY A 16 26.65 3.00 2.76
CA GLY A 16 25.59 1.98 2.80
C GLY A 16 24.24 2.49 2.27
N LEU A 17 24.26 3.59 1.53
CA LEU A 17 23.12 4.15 0.81
C LEU A 17 22.92 3.38 -0.50
N ILE A 18 21.69 3.33 -1.00
CA ILE A 18 21.40 2.66 -2.28
C ILE A 18 21.92 3.56 -3.41
N PRO A 19 22.86 3.09 -4.26
CA PRO A 19 23.32 3.87 -5.40
C PRO A 19 22.21 4.04 -6.43
N ILE A 20 21.99 5.26 -6.91
CA ILE A 20 20.87 5.61 -7.81
C ILE A 20 20.84 4.71 -9.05
N LYS A 21 21.98 4.56 -9.74
CA LYS A 21 22.09 3.73 -10.96
C LYS A 21 21.85 2.25 -10.68
N THR A 22 22.26 1.78 -9.51
CA THR A 22 22.02 0.40 -9.07
C THR A 22 20.53 0.18 -8.82
N LEU A 23 19.87 1.12 -8.15
CA LEU A 23 18.43 1.06 -7.91
C LEU A 23 17.65 1.10 -9.24
N GLU A 24 17.95 2.05 -10.13
CA GLU A 24 17.31 2.18 -11.44
C GLU A 24 17.40 0.88 -12.25
N LYS A 25 18.61 0.30 -12.35
CA LYS A 25 18.84 -0.97 -13.04
C LYS A 25 18.06 -2.12 -12.39
N THR A 26 18.01 -2.14 -11.07
CA THR A 26 17.28 -3.15 -10.29
C THR A 26 15.79 -3.03 -10.53
N ILE A 27 15.22 -1.82 -10.53
CA ILE A 27 13.81 -1.55 -10.86
C ILE A 27 13.49 -2.12 -12.24
N GLY A 28 14.32 -1.84 -13.25
CA GLY A 28 14.13 -2.37 -14.61
C GLY A 28 14.11 -3.91 -14.65
N LYS A 29 15.04 -4.57 -13.94
CA LYS A 29 15.07 -6.04 -13.82
C LYS A 29 13.82 -6.56 -13.11
N THR A 30 13.39 -5.94 -12.01
CA THR A 30 12.20 -6.36 -11.28
C THR A 30 10.94 -6.20 -12.13
N LEU A 31 10.82 -5.10 -12.86
CA LEU A 31 9.71 -4.87 -13.80
C LEU A 31 9.71 -5.89 -14.94
N SER A 32 10.86 -6.39 -15.40
CA SER A 32 10.87 -7.44 -16.42
C SER A 32 10.24 -8.76 -15.93
N LYS A 33 10.27 -9.03 -14.62
CA LYS A 33 9.55 -10.16 -13.99
C LYS A 33 8.10 -9.80 -13.66
N LEU A 34 7.86 -8.57 -13.20
CA LEU A 34 6.57 -8.07 -12.71
C LEU A 34 6.01 -6.96 -13.62
N TYR A 35 5.88 -7.27 -14.91
CA TYR A 35 5.67 -6.27 -15.97
C TYR A 35 4.35 -5.52 -15.90
N LEU A 36 3.36 -6.01 -15.15
CA LEU A 36 2.08 -5.32 -14.97
C LEU A 36 2.28 -3.92 -14.36
N TYR A 37 3.26 -3.72 -13.47
CA TYR A 37 3.59 -2.40 -12.92
C TYR A 37 4.18 -1.42 -13.94
N ALA A 38 4.70 -1.91 -15.07
CA ALA A 38 5.24 -1.07 -16.15
C ALA A 38 4.16 -0.59 -17.14
N GLY A 39 2.92 -1.06 -16.98
CA GLY A 39 1.83 -0.76 -17.91
C GLY A 39 1.11 0.56 -17.62
N ARG A 40 -0.04 0.71 -18.28
CA ARG A 40 -1.05 1.76 -18.11
C ARG A 40 -2.44 1.15 -18.04
N LEU A 41 -3.36 1.84 -17.39
CA LEU A 41 -4.77 1.43 -17.44
C LEU A 41 -5.33 1.76 -18.81
N SER A 42 -5.91 0.76 -19.46
CA SER A 42 -6.64 0.91 -20.72
C SER A 42 -8.10 0.52 -20.50
N PRO A 43 -9.08 1.29 -21.02
CA PRO A 43 -10.49 0.91 -20.94
C PRO A 43 -10.71 -0.41 -21.68
N ALA A 44 -11.36 -1.38 -21.02
CA ALA A 44 -11.75 -2.60 -21.70
C ALA A 44 -13.02 -2.37 -22.53
N PRO A 45 -13.20 -3.06 -23.67
CA PRO A 45 -14.40 -2.93 -24.51
C PRO A 45 -15.72 -3.25 -23.80
N ARG A 46 -15.69 -3.96 -22.67
CA ARG A 46 -16.87 -4.28 -21.85
C ARG A 46 -17.02 -3.27 -20.70
N ARG A 47 -18.23 -2.71 -20.60
CA ARG A 47 -18.68 -1.66 -19.66
C ARG A 47 -17.95 -1.70 -18.30
N GLY A 48 -17.21 -0.64 -17.99
CA GLY A 48 -16.67 -0.36 -16.66
C GLY A 48 -15.40 -1.12 -16.24
N ARG A 49 -14.88 -2.02 -17.08
CA ARG A 49 -13.62 -2.74 -16.79
C ARG A 49 -12.42 -2.01 -17.39
N SER A 50 -11.27 -2.15 -16.75
CA SER A 50 -9.98 -1.72 -17.27
C SER A 50 -9.06 -2.92 -17.36
N SER A 51 -8.21 -2.93 -18.37
CA SER A 51 -7.09 -3.86 -18.51
C SER A 51 -5.78 -3.11 -18.37
N VAL A 52 -4.71 -3.80 -17.98
CA VAL A 52 -3.36 -3.23 -18.05
C VAL A 52 -2.79 -3.47 -19.45
N GLN A 53 -2.31 -2.42 -20.10
CA GLN A 53 -1.68 -2.45 -21.42
C GLN A 53 -0.41 -1.59 -21.41
N ASP A 54 0.22 -1.36 -22.58
CA ASP A 54 1.37 -0.47 -22.75
C ASP A 54 2.57 -0.75 -21.82
N PHE A 55 2.93 -2.03 -21.63
CA PHE A 55 3.99 -2.46 -20.71
C PHE A 55 5.39 -1.87 -21.00
N GLY A 56 5.61 -1.34 -22.21
CA GLY A 56 6.87 -0.67 -22.58
C GLY A 56 7.01 0.76 -22.04
N LYS A 57 5.96 1.35 -21.45
CA LYS A 57 6.00 2.72 -20.92
C LYS A 57 6.70 2.85 -19.56
N GLY A 58 6.98 1.74 -18.88
CA GLY A 58 7.73 1.71 -17.62
C GLY A 58 6.98 2.32 -16.43
N CYS A 59 7.69 2.47 -15.32
CA CYS A 59 7.22 3.14 -14.11
C CYS A 59 7.75 4.58 -14.02
N LEU A 60 7.21 5.38 -13.09
CA LEU A 60 7.88 6.62 -12.69
C LEU A 60 8.99 6.28 -11.68
N PHE A 61 10.22 6.68 -11.94
CA PHE A 61 11.31 6.67 -10.97
C PHE A 61 11.88 8.08 -10.86
N GLN A 62 11.92 8.62 -9.64
CA GLN A 62 12.46 9.94 -9.38
C GLN A 62 13.40 9.95 -8.19
N VAL A 63 14.37 10.86 -8.24
CA VAL A 63 15.35 11.07 -7.17
C VAL A 63 15.18 12.49 -6.67
N CYS A 64 15.02 12.63 -5.37
CA CYS A 64 14.82 13.91 -4.70
C CYS A 64 15.85 14.08 -3.59
N GLU A 65 16.04 15.32 -3.15
CA GLU A 65 16.87 15.65 -2.00
C GLU A 65 16.04 16.57 -1.10
N LEU A 66 16.05 16.29 0.20
CA LEU A 66 15.48 17.17 1.21
C LEU A 66 16.56 17.45 2.27
N LEU A 67 16.56 18.66 2.80
CA LEU A 67 17.50 19.08 3.84
C LEU A 67 17.15 18.49 5.21
N ASP A 68 16.03 17.77 5.32
CA ASP A 68 15.57 17.12 6.53
C ASP A 68 16.55 16.06 7.06
N SER A 69 16.51 15.85 8.38
CA SER A 69 17.34 14.88 9.08
C SER A 69 16.59 13.58 9.31
N PHE A 70 17.17 12.48 8.83
CA PHE A 70 16.63 11.14 9.08
C PHE A 70 16.57 10.82 10.59
N GLN A 71 17.52 11.34 11.38
CA GLN A 71 17.52 11.15 12.83
C GLN A 71 16.38 11.90 13.52
N GLU A 72 15.99 13.07 13.00
CA GLU A 72 14.85 13.82 13.55
C GLU A 72 13.53 13.08 13.26
N TYR A 73 13.38 12.51 12.06
CA TYR A 73 12.24 11.65 11.76
C TYR A 73 12.16 10.47 12.73
N LYS A 74 13.28 9.78 12.99
CA LYS A 74 13.36 8.66 13.93
C LYS A 74 13.01 9.09 15.36
N LYS A 75 13.55 10.22 15.84
CA LYS A 75 13.26 10.76 17.18
C LYS A 75 11.77 11.02 17.38
N ASN A 76 11.08 11.49 16.34
CA ASN A 76 9.64 11.73 16.33
C ASN A 76 8.81 10.51 15.88
N ARG A 77 9.42 9.32 15.88
CA ARG A 77 8.76 8.04 15.52
C ARG A 77 8.06 8.09 14.16
N TYR A 78 8.64 8.83 13.21
CA TYR A 78 8.11 9.01 11.86
C TYR A 78 6.68 9.58 11.83
N GLY A 79 6.31 10.41 12.82
CA GLY A 79 4.99 11.02 12.90
C GLY A 79 4.66 11.92 11.71
N TYR A 80 3.37 11.98 11.34
CA TYR A 80 2.87 12.79 10.22
C TYR A 80 3.05 14.31 10.38
N THR A 81 3.32 14.80 11.59
CA THR A 81 3.63 16.21 11.85
C THR A 81 5.09 16.57 11.56
N THR A 82 5.97 15.57 11.50
CA THR A 82 7.41 15.75 11.31
C THR A 82 7.85 15.26 9.94
N VAL A 83 7.29 14.15 9.46
CA VAL A 83 7.61 13.57 8.16
C VAL A 83 6.73 14.24 7.10
N PRO A 84 7.29 14.93 6.10
CA PRO A 84 6.54 15.56 5.03
C PRO A 84 6.10 14.50 4.01
N VAL A 85 5.15 13.65 4.38
CA VAL A 85 4.73 12.48 3.57
C VAL A 85 4.34 12.88 2.15
N GLY A 86 3.71 14.05 1.96
CA GLY A 86 3.37 14.55 0.62
C GLY A 86 4.58 14.75 -0.28
N ASP A 87 5.68 15.29 0.26
CA ASP A 87 6.92 15.54 -0.48
C ASP A 87 7.73 14.26 -0.73
N LEU A 88 7.43 13.19 0.03
CA LEU A 88 8.07 11.89 -0.09
C LEU A 88 7.35 10.94 -1.06
N MET A 89 6.20 11.33 -1.64
CA MET A 89 5.38 10.45 -2.47
C MET A 89 5.55 10.72 -3.97
N PRO A 90 5.89 9.69 -4.79
CA PRO A 90 6.11 9.89 -6.23
C PRO A 90 4.83 10.21 -7.00
N LEU A 91 3.71 9.63 -6.59
CA LEU A 91 2.40 9.86 -7.18
C LEU A 91 1.40 10.06 -6.04
N ASP A 92 0.86 11.27 -5.94
CA ASP A 92 -0.22 11.60 -5.00
C ASP A 92 -1.61 11.28 -5.59
N GLN A 93 -1.77 11.49 -6.91
CA GLN A 93 -3.05 11.32 -7.59
C GLN A 93 -2.90 10.67 -8.96
N TYR A 94 -3.81 9.74 -9.25
CA TYR A 94 -3.95 9.15 -10.58
C TYR A 94 -4.83 10.03 -11.46
N ALA A 95 -4.20 10.99 -12.14
CA ALA A 95 -4.90 12.01 -12.91
C ALA A 95 -5.43 11.51 -14.26
N SER A 96 -4.90 10.41 -14.81
CA SER A 96 -5.31 9.90 -16.12
C SER A 96 -5.07 8.40 -16.28
N LEU A 97 -5.59 7.84 -17.37
CA LEU A 97 -5.32 6.47 -17.78
C LEU A 97 -3.85 6.25 -18.20
N ASP A 98 -3.16 7.31 -18.62
CA ASP A 98 -1.75 7.27 -19.00
C ASP A 98 -0.81 7.51 -17.80
N THR A 99 -1.35 7.68 -16.59
CA THR A 99 -0.53 7.76 -15.37
C THR A 99 0.16 6.40 -15.11
N PRO A 100 1.47 6.38 -14.76
CA PRO A 100 2.18 5.15 -14.40
C PRO A 100 1.50 4.40 -13.26
N LEU A 101 1.41 3.08 -13.36
CA LEU A 101 0.80 2.23 -12.31
C LEU A 101 1.68 2.03 -11.08
N LEU A 102 2.95 2.38 -11.22
CA LEU A 102 3.96 2.37 -10.17
C LEU A 102 4.76 3.67 -10.23
N GLY A 103 4.88 4.33 -9.08
CA GLY A 103 5.84 5.38 -8.82
C GLY A 103 6.83 4.94 -7.76
N ILE A 104 8.10 5.24 -7.96
CA ILE A 104 9.18 5.02 -6.98
C ILE A 104 9.93 6.33 -6.80
N GLN A 105 10.11 6.76 -5.55
CA GLN A 105 10.92 7.92 -5.20
C GLN A 105 12.02 7.54 -4.25
N LEU A 106 13.27 7.84 -4.62
CA LEU A 106 14.40 7.81 -3.71
C LEU A 106 14.68 9.23 -3.24
N THR A 107 14.42 9.52 -1.97
CA THR A 107 14.73 10.82 -1.37
C THR A 107 15.98 10.72 -0.52
N GLN A 108 16.99 11.51 -0.85
CA GLN A 108 18.18 11.66 -0.03
C GLN A 108 17.92 12.68 1.09
N LEU A 109 18.34 12.32 2.30
CA LEU A 109 18.19 13.12 3.50
C LEU A 109 19.56 13.30 4.18
N GLN A 110 19.65 14.24 5.12
CA GLN A 110 20.81 14.30 5.99
C GLN A 110 20.89 13.02 6.84
N GLY A 111 21.94 12.24 6.61
CA GLY A 111 22.22 11.01 7.36
C GLY A 111 21.32 9.82 7.01
N GLY A 112 20.64 9.81 5.86
CA GLY A 112 19.83 8.67 5.44
C GLY A 112 19.16 8.83 4.07
N GLN A 113 18.31 7.86 3.73
CA GLN A 113 17.48 7.86 2.53
C GLN A 113 16.08 7.35 2.85
N VAL A 114 15.09 7.81 2.09
CA VAL A 114 13.73 7.28 2.09
C VAL A 114 13.43 6.73 0.71
N LEU A 115 12.99 5.48 0.65
CA LEU A 115 12.48 4.86 -0.56
C LEU A 115 10.97 4.73 -0.45
N ALA A 116 10.27 5.41 -1.34
CA ALA A 116 8.82 5.54 -1.34
C ALA A 116 8.22 4.90 -2.59
N PHE A 117 7.06 4.27 -2.41
CA PHE A 117 6.34 3.57 -3.47
C PHE A 117 4.89 4.05 -3.54
N SER A 118 4.42 4.33 -4.74
CA SER A 118 3.00 4.55 -5.04
C SER A 118 2.52 3.46 -5.99
N PHE A 119 1.62 2.60 -5.51
CA PHE A 119 1.01 1.52 -6.28
C PHE A 119 -0.44 1.87 -6.63
N LEU A 120 -0.89 1.53 -7.84
CA LEU A 120 -2.31 1.69 -8.16
C LEU A 120 -3.12 0.55 -7.54
N HIS A 121 -3.81 0.84 -6.43
CA HIS A 121 -4.63 -0.15 -5.71
C HIS A 121 -5.75 -0.78 -6.56
N ARG A 122 -6.16 -0.15 -7.69
CA ARG A 122 -7.09 -0.78 -8.63
C ARG A 122 -6.53 -2.04 -9.29
N MET A 123 -5.20 -2.13 -9.40
CA MET A 123 -4.50 -3.25 -10.00
C MET A 123 -4.18 -4.34 -8.97
N SER A 124 -3.55 -3.96 -7.86
CA SER A 124 -2.98 -4.86 -6.86
C SER A 124 -3.46 -4.53 -5.45
N ASP A 125 -3.41 -5.52 -4.56
CA ASP A 125 -3.55 -5.29 -3.12
C ASP A 125 -2.17 -5.26 -2.43
N GLY A 126 -2.17 -4.90 -1.15
CA GLY A 126 -0.93 -4.74 -0.37
C GLY A 126 -0.03 -5.99 -0.32
N LEU A 127 -0.57 -7.20 -0.54
CA LEU A 127 0.26 -8.41 -0.60
C LEU A 127 1.07 -8.48 -1.90
N ALA A 128 0.43 -8.14 -3.03
CA ALA A 128 1.11 -8.07 -4.32
C ALA A 128 2.08 -6.87 -4.40
N ASP A 129 1.79 -5.77 -3.71
CA ASP A 129 2.70 -4.64 -3.57
C ASP A 129 3.95 -5.04 -2.75
N ALA A 130 3.75 -5.73 -1.61
CA ALA A 130 4.85 -6.23 -0.79
C ALA A 130 5.71 -7.26 -1.54
N THR A 131 5.08 -8.10 -2.37
CA THR A 131 5.74 -9.04 -3.29
C THR A 131 6.69 -8.32 -4.25
N PHE A 132 6.28 -7.17 -4.81
CA PHE A 132 7.15 -6.34 -5.64
C PHE A 132 8.36 -5.82 -4.88
N ILE A 133 8.14 -5.27 -3.68
CA ILE A 133 9.22 -4.73 -2.85
C ILE A 133 10.21 -5.83 -2.47
N THR A 134 9.73 -7.02 -2.12
CA THR A 134 10.58 -8.19 -1.87
C THR A 134 11.37 -8.58 -3.12
N CYS A 135 10.73 -8.61 -4.29
CA CYS A 135 11.43 -8.89 -5.55
C CYS A 135 12.50 -7.86 -5.86
N LEU A 136 12.23 -6.58 -5.63
CA LEU A 136 13.19 -5.50 -5.80
C LEU A 136 14.39 -5.70 -4.87
N SER A 137 14.14 -6.03 -3.60
CA SER A 137 15.17 -6.32 -2.60
C SER A 137 16.05 -7.51 -3.01
N CYS A 138 15.46 -8.66 -3.31
CA CYS A 138 16.21 -9.84 -3.78
C CYS A 138 17.04 -9.51 -5.03
N THR A 139 16.44 -8.81 -6.00
CA THR A 139 17.15 -8.41 -7.24
C THR A 139 18.32 -7.48 -6.93
N LEU A 140 18.18 -6.57 -5.95
CA LEU A 140 19.24 -5.66 -5.51
C LEU A 140 20.42 -6.44 -4.91
N HIS A 141 20.12 -7.53 -4.21
CA HIS A 141 21.10 -8.46 -3.64
C HIS A 141 21.62 -9.51 -4.64
N ASN A 142 21.21 -9.45 -5.91
CA ASN A 142 21.49 -10.46 -6.94
C ASN A 142 21.00 -11.87 -6.58
N GLU A 143 19.91 -11.94 -5.82
CA GLU A 143 19.19 -13.17 -5.49
C GLU A 143 18.02 -13.39 -6.46
N ASP A 144 17.62 -14.65 -6.60
CA ASP A 144 16.40 -14.99 -7.33
C ASP A 144 15.18 -14.84 -6.43
N PRO A 145 14.24 -13.93 -6.77
CA PRO A 145 13.00 -13.81 -6.01
C PRO A 145 12.16 -15.09 -6.18
N PRO A 146 11.55 -15.59 -5.09
CA PRO A 146 10.80 -16.85 -5.10
C PRO A 146 9.37 -16.66 -5.64
N ILE A 147 9.21 -16.02 -6.80
CA ILE A 147 7.90 -15.66 -7.35
C ILE A 147 7.71 -16.17 -8.77
N GLU A 148 6.56 -16.80 -8.96
CA GLU A 148 5.96 -17.09 -10.25
C GLU A 148 4.63 -16.34 -10.32
N MET A 149 4.44 -15.46 -11.31
CA MET A 149 3.20 -14.68 -11.41
C MET A 149 2.02 -15.59 -11.78
N TYR A 150 0.95 -15.51 -11.00
CA TYR A 150 -0.32 -16.18 -11.31
C TYR A 150 -1.34 -15.20 -11.91
N TYR A 151 -1.53 -15.29 -13.24
CA TYR A 151 -2.29 -14.34 -14.06
C TYR A 151 -3.81 -14.54 -14.04
N ASP A 152 -4.56 -13.49 -14.42
CA ASP A 152 -6.03 -13.50 -14.54
C ASP A 152 -6.56 -14.60 -15.44
N TRP A 153 -5.94 -14.81 -16.61
CA TRP A 153 -6.39 -15.85 -17.55
C TRP A 153 -6.14 -17.28 -17.05
N GLN A 154 -5.29 -17.46 -16.04
CA GLN A 154 -5.03 -18.76 -15.43
C GLN A 154 -6.07 -19.08 -14.33
N ARG A 155 -6.95 -18.14 -14.01
CA ARG A 155 -7.98 -18.30 -12.98
C ARG A 155 -9.29 -18.82 -13.58
N PRO A 156 -9.96 -19.75 -12.90
CA PRO A 156 -11.39 -19.96 -13.10
C PRO A 156 -12.14 -18.64 -12.86
N PRO A 157 -13.12 -18.26 -13.70
CA PRO A 157 -13.90 -17.05 -13.48
C PRO A 157 -14.57 -17.12 -12.12
N PHE A 158 -14.26 -16.15 -11.25
CA PHE A 158 -14.91 -16.05 -9.95
C PHE A 158 -16.35 -15.60 -10.18
N GLN A 159 -17.30 -16.48 -9.92
CA GLN A 159 -18.71 -16.10 -9.92
C GLN A 159 -19.01 -15.41 -8.59
N PRO A 160 -19.70 -14.26 -8.61
CA PRO A 160 -20.19 -13.65 -7.37
C PRO A 160 -20.95 -14.70 -6.56
N SER A 161 -20.72 -14.77 -5.26
CA SER A 161 -21.40 -15.75 -4.42
C SER A 161 -22.92 -15.48 -4.49
N PRO A 162 -23.75 -16.47 -4.86
CA PRO A 162 -25.19 -16.27 -5.00
C PRO A 162 -25.89 -16.00 -3.65
N LYS A 163 -25.17 -16.18 -2.53
CA LYS A 163 -25.66 -15.89 -1.17
C LYS A 163 -25.81 -14.41 -0.90
N TYR A 164 -25.04 -13.57 -1.60
CA TYR A 164 -25.05 -12.12 -1.41
C TYR A 164 -25.76 -11.49 -2.60
N ASP A 165 -26.69 -10.58 -2.31
CA ASP A 165 -27.31 -9.77 -3.35
C ASP A 165 -26.35 -8.64 -3.73
N HIS A 166 -25.53 -8.91 -4.74
CA HIS A 166 -24.56 -7.95 -5.27
C HIS A 166 -25.22 -6.69 -5.86
N SER A 167 -26.55 -6.65 -6.04
CA SER A 167 -27.26 -5.42 -6.45
C SER A 167 -27.53 -4.47 -5.28
N ILE A 168 -27.48 -4.97 -4.05
CA ILE A 168 -27.65 -4.22 -2.80
C ILE A 168 -26.26 -3.84 -2.22
N ASP A 169 -25.30 -4.78 -2.24
CA ASP A 169 -23.97 -4.61 -1.63
C ASP A 169 -22.96 -3.88 -2.53
N TYR A 170 -23.11 -3.98 -3.86
CA TYR A 170 -22.46 -3.10 -4.83
C TYR A 170 -23.52 -2.16 -5.38
N PRO A 171 -23.90 -1.09 -4.65
CA PRO A 171 -24.76 -0.09 -5.24
C PRO A 171 -24.10 0.33 -6.55
N VAL A 172 -24.80 0.11 -7.66
CA VAL A 172 -24.48 0.81 -8.90
C VAL A 172 -24.44 2.27 -8.47
N MET A 173 -23.25 2.86 -8.43
CA MET A 173 -23.08 4.28 -8.09
C MET A 173 -23.66 5.05 -9.27
N SER A 174 -25.00 5.06 -9.38
CA SER A 174 -25.77 5.80 -10.38
C SER A 174 -25.66 7.30 -10.12
N GLU A 175 -25.27 7.67 -8.90
CA GLU A 175 -24.99 9.03 -8.51
C GLU A 175 -23.64 9.05 -7.80
N THR A 176 -22.75 9.96 -8.21
CA THR A 176 -21.63 10.37 -7.36
C THR A 176 -22.21 10.75 -6.02
N TYR A 177 -22.10 9.86 -5.03
CA TYR A 177 -22.48 10.17 -3.67
C TYR A 177 -21.62 11.37 -3.27
N LYS A 178 -22.21 12.57 -3.31
CA LYS A 178 -21.62 13.73 -2.67
C LYS A 178 -21.69 13.40 -1.19
N ARG A 179 -20.66 12.70 -0.68
CA ARG A 179 -20.46 12.60 0.76
C ARG A 179 -20.68 14.02 1.26
N PRO A 180 -21.52 14.24 2.29
CA PRO A 180 -21.44 15.49 3.00
C PRO A 180 -19.98 15.58 3.42
N THR A 181 -19.22 16.42 2.73
CA THR A 181 -17.92 16.87 3.17
C THR A 181 -18.25 17.63 4.43
N MET A 182 -18.33 16.91 5.55
CA MET A 182 -17.87 17.48 6.79
C MET A 182 -16.47 17.96 6.45
N LYS A 183 -16.34 19.25 6.14
CA LYS A 183 -15.09 19.96 6.30
C LYS A 183 -14.79 19.81 7.78
N LEU A 184 -14.11 18.73 8.13
CA LEU A 184 -13.36 18.71 9.37
C LEU A 184 -12.34 19.82 9.17
N ASP A 185 -12.54 20.94 9.86
CA ASP A 185 -11.69 22.12 9.70
C ASP A 185 -10.21 21.77 9.94
N HIS A 186 -9.92 20.69 10.68
CA HIS A 186 -8.59 20.13 10.87
C HIS A 186 -8.62 18.59 11.01
N ASP A 187 -8.19 17.87 9.97
CA ASP A 187 -7.85 16.44 10.09
C ASP A 187 -6.40 16.30 10.55
N MET A 188 -6.20 15.73 11.74
CA MET A 188 -4.86 15.40 12.25
C MET A 188 -4.61 13.90 12.10
N LYS A 189 -3.49 13.53 11.47
CA LYS A 189 -3.01 12.14 11.39
C LYS A 189 -2.06 11.88 12.55
N CYS A 190 -2.32 10.84 13.34
CA CYS A 190 -1.47 10.42 14.45
C CYS A 190 -1.07 8.95 14.30
N ILE A 191 0.15 8.63 14.75
CA ILE A 191 0.64 7.26 14.85
C ILE A 191 0.51 6.83 16.31
N PHE A 192 -0.27 5.77 16.56
CA PHE A 192 -0.36 5.13 17.87
C PHE A 192 0.47 3.85 17.84
N VAL A 193 1.54 3.81 18.65
CA VAL A 193 2.36 2.62 18.83
C VAL A 193 1.76 1.80 19.96
N ILE A 194 1.46 0.54 19.69
CA ILE A 194 1.00 -0.43 20.69
C ILE A 194 2.10 -1.47 20.83
N ASP A 195 2.68 -1.55 22.03
CA ASP A 195 3.73 -2.54 22.30
C ASP A 195 3.14 -3.97 22.27
N ASP A 196 3.94 -4.93 21.82
CA ASP A 196 3.50 -6.32 21.67
C ASP A 196 2.94 -6.91 22.97
N ASP A 197 3.57 -6.62 24.12
CA ASP A 197 3.10 -7.08 25.42
C ASP A 197 1.71 -6.52 25.76
N LYS A 198 1.43 -5.27 25.38
CA LYS A 198 0.14 -4.63 25.61
C LYS A 198 -0.92 -5.15 24.64
N ALA A 199 -0.54 -5.41 23.38
CA ALA A 199 -1.43 -6.00 22.39
C ALA A 199 -1.83 -7.44 22.78
N ASN A 200 -0.87 -8.23 23.28
CA ASN A 200 -1.12 -9.57 23.78
C ASN A 200 -1.92 -9.58 25.09
N GLU A 201 -1.69 -8.63 25.98
CA GLU A 201 -2.49 -8.48 27.19
C GLU A 201 -3.95 -8.15 26.86
N LEU A 202 -4.19 -7.22 25.92
CA LEU A 202 -5.52 -6.92 25.44
C LEU A 202 -6.21 -8.17 24.87
N LYS A 203 -5.51 -8.96 24.05
CA LYS A 203 -6.01 -10.23 23.53
C LYS A 203 -6.44 -11.15 24.67
N ARG A 204 -5.58 -11.39 25.67
CA ARG A 204 -5.88 -12.28 26.82
C ARG A 204 -7.11 -11.82 27.61
N GLN A 205 -7.23 -10.52 27.86
CA GLN A 205 -8.38 -9.95 28.56
C GLN A 205 -9.69 -10.22 27.80
N MET A 206 -9.67 -10.04 26.48
CA MET A 206 -10.84 -10.32 25.64
C MET A 206 -11.18 -11.81 25.61
N GLU A 207 -10.19 -12.70 25.55
CA GLU A 207 -10.42 -14.16 25.61
C GLU A 207 -11.06 -14.59 26.94
N GLN A 208 -10.71 -13.95 28.06
CA GLN A 208 -11.32 -14.24 29.37
C GLN A 208 -12.79 -13.81 29.48
N GLU A 209 -13.21 -12.81 28.70
CA GLU A 209 -14.60 -12.32 28.68
C GLU A 209 -15.51 -13.18 27.79
N ILE A 210 -14.96 -13.92 26.82
CA ILE A 210 -15.73 -14.80 25.94
C ILE A 210 -15.95 -16.15 26.64
N GLN A 211 -17.22 -16.46 26.94
CA GLN A 211 -17.63 -17.69 27.62
C GLN A 211 -17.53 -18.95 26.73
N ASP A 212 -17.37 -18.77 25.42
CA ASP A 212 -17.31 -19.85 24.43
C ASP A 212 -15.85 -20.18 24.09
N HIS A 213 -15.43 -21.41 24.39
CA HIS A 213 -14.06 -21.87 24.23
C HIS A 213 -13.71 -22.28 22.78
N ASP A 214 -14.66 -22.28 21.85
CA ASP A 214 -14.44 -22.71 20.46
C ASP A 214 -13.91 -21.61 19.51
N PHE A 215 -13.58 -20.43 20.03
CA PHE A 215 -13.06 -19.32 19.21
C PHE A 215 -11.63 -18.95 19.58
N ASN A 216 -10.78 -18.79 18.57
CA ASN A 216 -9.41 -18.26 18.72
C ASN A 216 -9.37 -16.81 18.24
N ILE A 217 -9.10 -15.87 19.15
CA ILE A 217 -8.96 -14.44 18.84
C ILE A 217 -7.51 -14.16 18.46
N THR A 218 -7.28 -13.48 17.33
CA THR A 218 -5.93 -12.99 17.01
C THR A 218 -5.65 -11.64 17.66
N VAL A 219 -4.37 -11.28 17.83
CA VAL A 219 -3.99 -9.94 18.31
C VAL A 219 -4.56 -8.84 17.40
N ARG A 220 -4.59 -9.10 16.09
CA ARG A 220 -5.21 -8.19 15.10
C ARG A 220 -6.69 -7.96 15.43
N ASP A 221 -7.45 -9.02 15.72
CA ASP A 221 -8.88 -8.91 16.04
C ASP A 221 -9.09 -8.11 17.33
N ALA A 222 -8.31 -8.40 18.36
CA ALA A 222 -8.37 -7.70 19.65
C ALA A 222 -8.09 -6.19 19.51
N VAL A 223 -6.97 -5.84 18.86
CA VAL A 223 -6.60 -4.44 18.60
C VAL A 223 -7.65 -3.74 17.74
N THR A 224 -8.15 -4.42 16.70
CA THR A 224 -9.18 -3.89 15.81
C THR A 224 -10.47 -3.57 16.55
N ALA A 225 -10.98 -4.50 17.36
CA ALA A 225 -12.19 -4.33 18.14
C ALA A 225 -12.04 -3.20 19.18
N PHE A 226 -10.88 -3.12 19.84
CA PHE A 226 -10.55 -2.02 20.73
C PHE A 226 -10.58 -0.67 20.00
N MET A 227 -9.91 -0.56 18.85
CA MET A 227 -9.89 0.66 18.04
C MET A 227 -11.29 1.08 17.59
N TYR A 228 -12.10 0.14 17.13
CA TYR A 228 -13.49 0.40 16.76
C TYR A 228 -14.28 0.98 17.94
N ARG A 229 -14.19 0.36 19.12
CA ARG A 229 -14.85 0.84 20.35
C ARG A 229 -14.39 2.25 20.73
N VAL A 230 -13.09 2.53 20.66
CA VAL A 230 -12.52 3.84 20.96
C VAL A 230 -13.03 4.90 19.99
N ILE A 231 -13.05 4.60 18.68
CA ILE A 231 -13.54 5.53 17.65
C ILE A 231 -15.01 5.85 17.84
N VAL A 232 -15.86 4.84 18.05
CA VAL A 232 -17.30 5.02 18.30
C VAL A 232 -17.55 5.90 19.51
N LYS A 233 -16.82 5.66 20.62
CA LYS A 233 -16.92 6.47 21.84
C LYS A 233 -16.43 7.89 21.62
N ALA A 234 -15.27 8.08 21.00
CA ALA A 234 -14.68 9.40 20.76
C ALA A 234 -15.58 10.26 19.87
N LYS A 235 -16.18 9.66 18.83
CA LYS A 235 -17.12 10.33 17.93
C LYS A 235 -18.55 10.46 18.50
N ARG A 236 -18.83 9.86 19.65
CA ARG A 236 -20.16 9.83 20.30
C ARG A 236 -21.27 9.36 19.34
N ILE A 237 -20.95 8.37 18.49
CA ILE A 237 -21.90 7.85 17.51
C ILE A 237 -23.08 7.20 18.25
N LYS A 238 -24.30 7.57 17.86
CA LYS A 238 -25.55 6.99 18.39
C LYS A 238 -26.18 6.11 17.31
N GLY A 239 -26.72 4.95 17.71
CA GLY A 239 -27.41 4.04 16.79
C GLY A 239 -26.48 3.04 16.11
N LYS A 240 -26.86 2.58 14.91
CA LYS A 240 -26.11 1.58 14.14
C LYS A 240 -24.83 2.20 13.57
N CYS A 241 -23.75 1.44 13.61
CA CYS A 241 -22.48 1.79 13.00
C CYS A 241 -21.91 0.54 12.34
N ASP A 242 -21.47 0.67 11.10
CA ASP A 242 -20.90 -0.43 10.34
C ASP A 242 -19.39 -0.50 10.58
N PHE A 243 -18.89 -1.73 10.64
CA PHE A 243 -17.47 -2.03 10.74
C PHE A 243 -17.04 -2.81 9.49
N VAL A 244 -16.09 -2.24 8.73
CA VAL A 244 -15.56 -2.88 7.52
C VAL A 244 -14.20 -3.50 7.85
N TYR A 245 -14.08 -4.81 7.62
CA TYR A 245 -12.87 -5.59 7.88
C TYR A 245 -12.43 -6.33 6.63
N VAL A 246 -11.27 -5.98 6.10
CA VAL A 246 -10.75 -6.59 4.87
C VAL A 246 -10.17 -7.97 5.18
N VAL A 247 -10.68 -9.00 4.50
CA VAL A 247 -10.26 -10.40 4.67
C VAL A 247 -9.69 -10.94 3.36
N GLY A 248 -8.39 -11.24 3.35
CA GLY A 248 -7.74 -11.91 2.23
C GLY A 248 -8.35 -13.29 1.97
N LYS A 249 -8.70 -13.59 0.72
CA LYS A 249 -9.36 -14.85 0.35
C LYS A 249 -8.42 -15.91 -0.24
N ARG A 250 -7.15 -15.57 -0.46
CA ARG A 250 -6.19 -16.44 -1.17
C ARG A 250 -6.05 -17.81 -0.53
N HIS A 251 -5.95 -17.87 0.81
CA HIS A 251 -5.82 -19.13 1.55
C HIS A 251 -7.09 -20.00 1.54
N ALA A 252 -8.26 -19.37 1.45
CA ALA A 252 -9.55 -20.04 1.41
C ALA A 252 -9.88 -20.59 0.01
N HIS A 253 -9.13 -20.17 -1.02
CA HIS A 253 -9.36 -20.65 -2.36
C HIS A 253 -8.84 -22.09 -2.55
N PRO A 254 -9.56 -22.95 -3.29
CA PRO A 254 -9.13 -24.32 -3.56
C PRO A 254 -7.83 -24.38 -4.37
N ASP A 255 -7.65 -23.48 -5.34
CA ASP A 255 -6.39 -23.35 -6.08
C ASP A 255 -5.33 -22.61 -5.25
N LYS A 256 -4.31 -23.34 -4.80
CA LYS A 256 -3.23 -22.82 -3.96
C LYS A 256 -2.29 -21.85 -4.69
N ARG A 257 -2.30 -21.83 -6.03
CA ARG A 257 -1.54 -20.85 -6.82
C ARG A 257 -2.03 -19.43 -6.61
N LEU A 258 -3.25 -19.22 -6.08
CA LEU A 258 -3.73 -17.89 -5.71
C LEU A 258 -2.88 -17.20 -4.63
N LEU A 259 -2.05 -17.93 -3.89
CA LEU A 259 -1.10 -17.28 -2.99
C LEU A 259 -0.13 -16.35 -3.76
N GLN A 260 0.15 -16.66 -5.02
CA GLN A 260 0.99 -15.87 -5.93
C GLN A 260 0.17 -14.94 -6.84
N HIS A 261 -1.13 -14.80 -6.58
CA HIS A 261 -2.01 -13.92 -7.34
C HIS A 261 -1.68 -12.45 -7.11
N PHE A 262 -1.49 -11.73 -8.21
CA PHE A 262 -0.97 -10.36 -8.22
C PHE A 262 -2.04 -9.25 -8.12
N GLY A 263 -3.31 -9.57 -8.36
CA GLY A 263 -4.39 -8.60 -8.25
C GLY A 263 -5.04 -8.55 -6.87
N ASN A 264 -6.02 -7.68 -6.70
CA ASN A 264 -6.87 -7.64 -5.51
C ASN A 264 -7.57 -8.98 -5.25
N TYR A 265 -7.41 -9.56 -4.05
CA TYR A 265 -8.09 -10.81 -3.68
C TYR A 265 -8.50 -10.88 -2.20
N PHE A 266 -9.48 -10.06 -1.86
CA PHE A 266 -10.09 -9.96 -0.55
C PHE A 266 -11.61 -9.86 -0.65
N ALA A 267 -12.30 -10.05 0.48
CA ALA A 267 -13.70 -9.69 0.68
C ALA A 267 -13.83 -8.74 1.87
#